data_AF-A0A822FVP8-F1
#
_entry.id   AF-A0A822FVP8-F1
#
_cell.length_a   1.000
_cell.length_b   1.000
_cell.length_c   1.000
_cell.angle_alpha   90.00
_cell.angle_beta   90.00
_cell.angle_gamma   90.00
#
_symmetry.space_group_name_H-M   'P 1'
#
loop_
_entity.id
_entity.type
_entity.pdbx_description
1 polymer ?
#
loop_
_entity_poly.entity_id
_entity_poly.type
_entity_poly.pdbx_seq_one_letter_code
_entity_poly.pdbx_strand_id
1 'polypeptide(L)'
;CIQDMCVKRGSLSFVARWSRRKGRGHLIIRTPLNNTIYYGKPRTNSSFDEGRHQQIGDGSQIDNIYWPSNSTPPRGFYKICFSTGSLLNDTDKSPITVTIEIRRFRQEIETMTRTFNKSTTKLSECIDASDTFIATYSTVVCNEPYVLTPVATCVNILNDRNNCGKIGFKCNATYKSCSGGICSMTPVVQLTQPKIIWQGALNESTSYEFSGLAIPFNITLYNTTTNYVFVTTNGAICLERYCSQFYSESALPNNEFYGTTAFPFFDSLYIENGTNQGVYYNIQGISPNRTLTFEYYEKHYNNRKLYYQFQVLFFEAKPGIVQYNYLDVSDGGKTATVGVQGSSTGPFMQYSFRQPLSILSNMSITFDTNNNTYTVVLLCGSKTCTMDEVCIQDMCVKR
;
A
#
# COMPACT_ATOMS: atom_id res chain seq x y z
N CYS A 1 -33.55 -13.63 -26.85
CA CYS A 1 -32.81 -12.88 -27.88
C CYS A 1 -31.32 -13.17 -27.85
N ILE A 2 -30.83 -14.42 -27.78
CA ILE A 2 -29.40 -14.75 -27.97
C ILE A 2 -29.34 -16.03 -28.81
N GLN A 3 -28.76 -15.97 -30.02
CA GLN A 3 -28.74 -17.07 -31.01
C GLN A 3 -30.11 -17.75 -31.18
N ASP A 4 -31.14 -16.95 -31.44
CA ASP A 4 -32.51 -17.43 -31.63
C ASP A 4 -33.14 -18.14 -30.41
N MET A 5 -32.50 -18.08 -29.24
CA MET A 5 -33.01 -18.63 -27.98
C MET A 5 -33.49 -17.56 -27.00
N CYS A 6 -34.59 -17.87 -26.30
CA CYS A 6 -35.16 -17.05 -25.24
C CYS A 6 -34.42 -17.30 -23.91
N VAL A 7 -33.61 -16.33 -23.52
CA VAL A 7 -32.86 -16.33 -22.25
C VAL A 7 -33.57 -15.41 -21.25
N LYS A 8 -33.90 -15.95 -20.07
CA LYS A 8 -34.50 -15.22 -18.96
C LYS A 8 -33.50 -14.19 -18.43
N ARG A 9 -34.04 -13.04 -18.02
CA ARG A 9 -33.28 -11.90 -17.46
C ARG A 9 -33.99 -11.38 -16.22
N GLY A 10 -33.28 -10.53 -15.48
CA GLY A 10 -33.86 -9.71 -14.42
C GLY A 10 -32.85 -8.67 -13.93
N SER A 11 -32.68 -8.53 -12.63
CA SER A 11 -31.79 -7.53 -12.03
C SER A 11 -30.31 -7.78 -12.32
N LEU A 12 -29.91 -9.04 -12.47
CA LEU A 12 -28.57 -9.47 -12.89
C LEU A 12 -28.67 -10.78 -13.70
N SER A 13 -27.90 -10.94 -14.76
CA SER A 13 -27.77 -12.23 -15.46
C SER A 13 -26.36 -12.45 -16.01
N PHE A 14 -25.90 -13.69 -15.94
CA PHE A 14 -24.69 -14.20 -16.54
C PHE A 14 -25.09 -15.22 -17.60
N VAL A 15 -24.75 -14.95 -18.86
CA VAL A 15 -25.04 -15.85 -19.98
C VAL A 15 -23.73 -16.36 -20.55
N ALA A 16 -23.47 -17.65 -20.42
CA ALA A 16 -22.34 -18.30 -21.07
C ALA A 16 -22.69 -18.74 -22.48
N ARG A 17 -21.74 -18.58 -23.40
CA ARG A 17 -21.78 -19.06 -24.78
C ARG A 17 -20.43 -19.67 -25.11
N TRP A 18 -20.39 -20.70 -25.97
CA TRP A 18 -19.11 -21.30 -26.34
C TRP A 18 -19.00 -21.63 -27.83
N SER A 19 -17.76 -21.67 -28.32
CA SER A 19 -17.44 -21.78 -29.75
C SER A 19 -17.81 -23.12 -30.40
N ARG A 20 -18.07 -24.18 -29.63
CA ARG A 20 -18.38 -25.53 -30.15
C ARG A 20 -19.88 -25.78 -30.31
N ARG A 21 -20.28 -26.29 -31.48
CA ARG A 21 -21.67 -26.61 -31.85
C ARG A 21 -22.30 -27.79 -31.10
N LYS A 22 -21.51 -28.65 -30.46
CA LYS A 22 -21.98 -29.85 -29.74
C LYS A 22 -21.31 -29.99 -28.37
N GLY A 23 -22.07 -30.58 -27.45
CA GLY A 23 -21.65 -30.98 -26.11
C GLY A 23 -22.20 -30.07 -24.99
N ARG A 24 -22.02 -30.50 -23.73
CA ARG A 24 -22.61 -29.87 -22.54
C ARG A 24 -21.56 -29.09 -21.77
N GLY A 25 -21.69 -27.76 -21.78
CA GLY A 25 -20.96 -26.86 -20.87
C GLY A 25 -21.87 -26.37 -19.75
N HIS A 26 -21.28 -26.01 -18.62
CA HIS A 26 -22.02 -25.55 -17.45
C HIS A 26 -21.42 -24.27 -16.87
N LEU A 27 -22.24 -23.24 -16.78
CA LEU A 27 -21.94 -22.00 -16.07
C LEU A 27 -22.10 -22.23 -14.58
N ILE A 28 -21.12 -21.75 -13.82
CA ILE A 28 -21.09 -21.84 -12.36
C ILE A 28 -20.81 -20.44 -11.83
N ILE A 29 -21.65 -19.98 -10.92
CA ILE A 29 -21.50 -18.67 -10.29
C ILE A 29 -21.38 -18.85 -8.79
N ARG A 30 -20.28 -18.39 -8.19
CA ARG A 30 -20.16 -18.24 -6.74
C ARG A 30 -20.49 -16.82 -6.34
N THR A 31 -21.45 -16.66 -5.45
CA THR A 31 -21.95 -15.36 -5.00
C THR A 31 -21.04 -14.73 -3.95
N PRO A 32 -21.22 -13.43 -3.65
CA PRO A 32 -20.55 -12.75 -2.54
C PRO A 32 -20.79 -13.39 -1.17
N LEU A 33 -21.95 -14.05 -0.99
CA LEU A 33 -22.31 -14.77 0.24
C LEU A 33 -21.82 -16.22 0.24
N ASN A 34 -20.90 -16.55 -0.68
CA ASN A 34 -20.22 -17.83 -0.77
C ASN A 34 -21.11 -19.01 -1.25
N ASN A 35 -22.32 -18.73 -1.73
CA ASN A 35 -23.22 -19.71 -2.31
C ASN A 35 -22.86 -19.98 -3.77
N THR A 36 -23.03 -21.21 -4.25
CA THR A 36 -22.68 -21.59 -5.63
C THR A 36 -23.92 -22.03 -6.41
N ILE A 37 -24.13 -21.42 -7.57
CA ILE A 37 -25.29 -21.62 -8.44
C ILE A 37 -24.82 -22.29 -9.75
N TYR A 38 -25.46 -23.39 -10.14
CA TYR A 38 -25.18 -24.17 -11.36
C TYR A 38 -26.37 -25.10 -11.69
N TYR A 39 -26.32 -25.81 -12.83
CA TYR A 39 -27.43 -26.64 -13.36
C TYR A 39 -27.99 -27.71 -12.40
N GLY A 40 -27.18 -28.21 -11.46
CA GLY A 40 -27.55 -29.35 -10.60
C GLY A 40 -28.44 -29.03 -9.40
N LYS A 41 -28.83 -27.75 -9.20
CA LYS A 41 -29.62 -27.33 -8.02
C LYS A 41 -30.71 -26.31 -8.40
N PRO A 42 -31.81 -26.74 -9.06
CA PRO A 42 -32.73 -25.85 -9.77
C PRO A 42 -33.80 -25.17 -8.90
N ARG A 43 -33.76 -25.26 -7.56
CA ARG A 43 -34.87 -24.80 -6.71
C ARG A 43 -34.48 -23.68 -5.76
N THR A 44 -35.33 -22.67 -5.77
CA THR A 44 -35.35 -21.51 -4.88
C THR A 44 -35.38 -21.94 -3.42
N ASN A 45 -34.27 -21.76 -2.73
CA ASN A 45 -34.28 -21.49 -1.30
C ASN A 45 -33.28 -20.37 -1.02
N SER A 46 -33.35 -19.79 0.17
CA SER A 46 -32.44 -18.73 0.64
C SER A 46 -30.95 -19.13 0.59
N SER A 47 -30.63 -20.41 0.34
CA SER A 47 -29.26 -20.93 0.22
C SER A 47 -28.58 -20.66 -1.14
N PHE A 48 -29.23 -19.96 -2.07
CA PHE A 48 -28.65 -19.57 -3.37
C PHE A 48 -28.77 -18.08 -3.68
N ASP A 49 -29.02 -17.27 -2.64
CA ASP A 49 -29.15 -15.82 -2.75
C ASP A 49 -30.13 -15.37 -3.84
N GLU A 50 -31.21 -16.12 -4.00
CA GLU A 50 -32.30 -15.87 -4.97
C GLU A 50 -31.91 -16.06 -6.46
N GLY A 51 -30.67 -16.44 -6.74
CA GLY A 51 -30.19 -16.71 -8.10
C GLY A 51 -30.77 -18.00 -8.69
N ARG A 52 -31.00 -18.01 -10.01
CA ARG A 52 -31.67 -19.11 -10.72
C ARG A 52 -30.88 -19.54 -11.93
N HIS A 53 -30.69 -20.84 -12.07
CA HIS A 53 -30.26 -21.44 -13.32
C HIS A 53 -31.45 -21.57 -14.29
N GLN A 54 -31.25 -21.23 -15.56
CA GLN A 54 -32.21 -21.51 -16.62
C GLN A 54 -31.72 -22.67 -17.46
N GLN A 55 -32.45 -23.78 -17.41
CA GLN A 55 -32.25 -24.86 -18.37
C GLN A 55 -32.71 -24.41 -19.76
N ILE A 56 -31.77 -24.29 -20.68
CA ILE A 56 -32.00 -24.08 -22.11
C ILE A 56 -31.67 -25.44 -22.75
N GLY A 57 -32.60 -26.01 -23.51
CA GLY A 57 -32.68 -27.45 -23.84
C GLY A 57 -31.38 -28.15 -24.24
N ASP A 58 -31.40 -29.49 -24.15
CA ASP A 58 -30.24 -30.34 -24.41
C ASP A 58 -29.60 -30.07 -25.77
N GLY A 59 -28.30 -29.72 -25.75
CA GLY A 59 -27.52 -29.39 -26.95
C GLY A 59 -27.44 -27.89 -27.28
N SER A 60 -28.06 -27.01 -26.48
CA SER A 60 -27.89 -25.57 -26.62
C SER A 60 -26.44 -25.15 -26.33
N GLN A 61 -25.92 -24.19 -27.10
CA GLN A 61 -24.59 -23.58 -26.89
C GLN A 61 -24.62 -22.44 -25.85
N ILE A 62 -25.64 -22.43 -25.00
CA ILE A 62 -25.92 -21.35 -24.06
C ILE A 62 -26.23 -21.92 -22.70
N ASP A 63 -25.64 -21.34 -21.66
CA ASP A 63 -26.06 -21.56 -20.28
C ASP A 63 -26.34 -20.22 -19.60
N ASN A 64 -27.32 -20.16 -18.70
CA ASN A 64 -27.76 -18.89 -18.10
C ASN A 64 -28.05 -19.02 -16.61
N ILE A 65 -27.49 -18.09 -15.84
CA ILE A 65 -27.81 -17.87 -14.43
C ILE A 65 -28.29 -16.43 -14.25
N TYR A 66 -29.45 -16.25 -13.65
CA TYR A 66 -30.08 -14.94 -13.53
C TYR A 66 -30.79 -14.75 -12.19
N TRP A 67 -30.90 -13.48 -11.80
CA TRP A 67 -31.70 -12.99 -10.69
C TRP A 67 -32.95 -12.33 -11.26
N PRO A 68 -34.17 -12.78 -10.90
CA PRO A 68 -35.42 -12.14 -11.30
C PRO A 68 -35.48 -10.64 -10.98
N SER A 69 -36.30 -9.88 -11.72
CA SER A 69 -36.43 -8.43 -11.52
C SER A 69 -36.93 -8.02 -10.12
N ASN A 70 -37.59 -8.92 -9.39
CA ASN A 70 -38.05 -8.71 -8.02
C ASN A 70 -37.08 -9.25 -6.95
N SER A 71 -35.88 -9.69 -7.34
CA SER A 71 -34.83 -10.18 -6.45
C SER A 71 -33.67 -9.18 -6.38
N THR A 72 -33.03 -9.11 -5.21
CA THR A 72 -31.86 -8.26 -4.99
C THR A 72 -30.61 -9.12 -4.92
N PRO A 73 -29.86 -9.29 -6.04
CA PRO A 73 -28.61 -10.05 -6.02
C PRO A 73 -27.66 -9.48 -4.96
N PRO A 74 -26.95 -10.32 -4.19
CA PRO A 74 -25.99 -9.83 -3.21
C PRO A 74 -25.00 -8.83 -3.80
N ARG A 75 -24.71 -7.78 -3.04
CA ARG A 75 -23.63 -6.86 -3.39
C ARG A 75 -22.29 -7.49 -3.04
N GLY A 76 -21.33 -7.38 -3.95
CA GLY A 76 -19.98 -7.89 -3.80
C GLY A 76 -19.39 -8.52 -5.05
N PHE A 77 -18.36 -9.34 -4.84
CA PHE A 77 -17.66 -10.08 -5.87
C PHE A 77 -18.33 -11.43 -6.18
N TYR A 78 -18.58 -11.66 -7.46
CA TYR A 78 -19.04 -12.93 -8.01
C TYR A 78 -17.86 -13.61 -8.67
N LYS A 79 -17.65 -14.90 -8.39
CA LYS A 79 -16.71 -15.72 -9.15
C LYS A 79 -17.46 -16.40 -10.27
N ILE A 80 -16.94 -16.27 -11.48
CA ILE A 80 -17.55 -16.81 -12.69
C ILE A 80 -16.66 -17.95 -13.16
N CYS A 81 -17.22 -19.14 -13.22
CA CYS A 81 -16.52 -20.33 -13.65
C CYS A 81 -17.34 -21.07 -14.71
N PHE A 82 -16.64 -21.89 -15.48
CA PHE A 82 -17.26 -22.71 -16.50
C PHE A 82 -16.64 -24.10 -16.51
N SER A 83 -17.50 -25.10 -16.37
CA SER A 83 -17.16 -26.50 -16.55
C SER A 83 -17.35 -26.85 -18.01
N THR A 84 -16.29 -27.35 -18.64
CA THR A 84 -16.39 -27.85 -20.01
C THR A 84 -17.08 -29.21 -20.07
N GLY A 85 -17.35 -29.89 -18.95
CA GLY A 85 -18.03 -31.18 -18.95
C GLY A 85 -17.37 -32.22 -19.88
N SER A 86 -18.18 -33.08 -20.51
CA SER A 86 -17.75 -34.05 -21.52
C SER A 86 -17.57 -33.44 -22.92
N LEU A 87 -17.23 -32.14 -23.01
CA LEU A 87 -17.01 -31.46 -24.30
C LEU A 87 -15.81 -32.02 -25.07
N LEU A 88 -14.90 -32.81 -24.48
CA LEU A 88 -13.57 -33.13 -25.06
C LEU A 88 -13.34 -34.58 -25.51
N ASN A 89 -14.37 -35.42 -25.62
CA ASN A 89 -14.21 -36.77 -26.21
C ASN A 89 -13.96 -36.79 -27.72
N ASP A 90 -13.61 -35.66 -28.34
CA ASP A 90 -13.38 -35.53 -29.78
C ASP A 90 -12.00 -34.88 -29.99
N THR A 91 -11.06 -35.69 -30.51
CA THR A 91 -9.63 -35.40 -30.63
C THR A 91 -9.28 -34.24 -31.57
N ASP A 92 -10.25 -33.67 -32.28
CA ASP A 92 -9.93 -32.79 -33.42
C ASP A 92 -10.16 -31.27 -33.24
N LYS A 93 -10.62 -30.74 -32.10
CA LYS A 93 -10.89 -29.27 -31.99
C LYS A 93 -10.63 -28.60 -30.64
N SER A 94 -9.59 -28.96 -29.90
CA SER A 94 -9.07 -28.07 -28.85
C SER A 94 -8.41 -26.86 -29.53
N PRO A 95 -8.74 -25.61 -29.17
CA PRO A 95 -9.35 -25.18 -27.91
C PRO A 95 -10.83 -24.73 -27.96
N ILE A 96 -11.49 -24.60 -26.80
CA ILE A 96 -12.87 -24.08 -26.65
C ILE A 96 -12.85 -22.67 -26.11
N THR A 97 -13.47 -21.73 -26.79
CA THR A 97 -13.62 -20.35 -26.30
C THR A 97 -15.02 -20.17 -25.72
N VAL A 98 -15.08 -19.70 -24.48
CA VAL A 98 -16.30 -19.40 -23.74
C VAL A 98 -16.38 -17.89 -23.55
N THR A 99 -17.50 -17.30 -23.93
CA THR A 99 -17.83 -15.89 -23.71
C THR A 99 -18.96 -15.81 -22.70
N ILE A 100 -18.78 -15.01 -21.66
CA ILE A 100 -19.81 -14.68 -20.68
C ILE A 100 -20.30 -13.26 -20.98
N GLU A 101 -21.60 -13.12 -21.23
CA GLU A 101 -22.29 -11.84 -21.27
C GLU A 101 -22.93 -11.57 -19.91
N ILE A 102 -22.52 -10.50 -19.26
CA ILE A 102 -23.07 -10.03 -17.99
C ILE A 102 -24.03 -8.87 -18.30
N ARG A 103 -25.23 -8.96 -17.76
CA ARG A 103 -26.27 -7.95 -18.00
C ARG A 103 -26.87 -7.50 -16.69
N ARG A 104 -27.07 -6.19 -16.58
CA ARG A 104 -27.74 -5.54 -15.46
C ARG A 104 -28.81 -4.59 -15.98
N PHE A 105 -29.79 -4.32 -15.13
CA PHE A 105 -30.84 -3.38 -15.48
C PHE A 105 -30.25 -1.98 -15.74
N ARG A 106 -30.47 -1.44 -16.95
CA ARG A 106 -30.00 -0.12 -17.40
C ARG A 106 -28.48 0.10 -17.38
N GLN A 107 -27.70 -0.97 -17.50
CA GLN A 107 -26.24 -0.87 -17.73
C GLN A 107 -25.87 -1.48 -19.08
N GLU A 108 -24.73 -1.08 -19.61
CA GLU A 108 -24.16 -1.69 -20.81
C GLU A 108 -23.84 -3.18 -20.56
N ILE A 109 -23.79 -3.95 -21.65
CA ILE A 109 -23.47 -5.37 -21.57
C ILE A 109 -21.96 -5.51 -21.40
N GLU A 110 -21.55 -6.12 -20.29
CA GLU A 110 -20.15 -6.45 -20.07
C GLU A 110 -19.88 -7.85 -20.63
N THR A 111 -18.72 -8.04 -21.25
CA THR A 111 -18.33 -9.33 -21.83
C THR A 111 -16.95 -9.75 -21.38
N MET A 112 -16.80 -11.04 -21.14
CA MET A 112 -15.53 -11.63 -20.74
C MET A 112 -15.37 -12.97 -21.43
N THR A 113 -14.15 -13.30 -21.84
CA THR A 113 -13.88 -14.48 -22.66
C THR A 113 -12.70 -15.26 -22.10
N ARG A 114 -12.80 -16.59 -22.10
CA ARG A 114 -11.70 -17.50 -21.76
C ARG A 114 -11.64 -18.68 -22.71
N THR A 115 -10.42 -19.08 -23.05
CA THR A 115 -10.13 -20.23 -23.89
C THR A 115 -9.62 -21.40 -23.05
N PHE A 116 -10.26 -22.55 -23.17
CA PHE A 116 -9.94 -23.79 -22.48
C PHE A 116 -9.25 -24.76 -23.43
N ASN A 117 -8.05 -25.21 -23.04
CA ASN A 117 -7.23 -26.14 -23.82
C ASN A 117 -7.36 -27.60 -23.33
N LYS A 118 -7.99 -27.81 -22.18
CA LYS A 118 -8.19 -29.12 -21.53
C LYS A 118 -9.54 -29.17 -20.81
N SER A 119 -9.96 -30.38 -20.41
CA SER A 119 -11.25 -30.58 -19.77
C SER A 119 -11.25 -30.11 -18.33
N THR A 120 -12.34 -29.49 -17.94
CA THR A 120 -12.67 -29.10 -16.57
C THR A 120 -14.02 -29.72 -16.23
N THR A 121 -14.10 -30.47 -15.12
CA THR A 121 -15.30 -31.25 -14.76
C THR A 121 -15.81 -30.96 -13.35
N LYS A 122 -15.09 -30.15 -12.56
CA LYS A 122 -15.46 -29.87 -11.17
C LYS A 122 -16.49 -28.74 -11.06
N LEU A 123 -17.75 -29.11 -10.79
CA LEU A 123 -18.87 -28.18 -10.72
C LEU A 123 -18.96 -27.36 -9.40
N SER A 124 -18.29 -27.79 -8.33
CA SER A 124 -18.45 -27.21 -6.98
C SER A 124 -17.32 -26.27 -6.53
N GLU A 125 -16.17 -26.27 -7.22
CA GLU A 125 -14.96 -25.54 -6.80
C GLU A 125 -14.80 -24.21 -7.55
N CYS A 126 -15.84 -23.38 -7.67
CA CYS A 126 -15.69 -22.08 -8.33
C CYS A 126 -14.90 -21.08 -7.46
N ILE A 127 -13.57 -21.20 -7.52
CA ILE A 127 -12.57 -20.40 -6.82
C ILE A 127 -11.46 -20.00 -7.80
N ASP A 128 -10.67 -18.97 -7.46
CA ASP A 128 -9.68 -18.36 -8.36
C ASP A 128 -8.60 -19.35 -8.82
N ALA A 129 -8.23 -20.29 -7.93
CA ALA A 129 -7.24 -21.33 -8.21
C ALA A 129 -7.80 -22.50 -9.05
N SER A 130 -9.10 -22.54 -9.31
CA SER A 130 -9.73 -23.66 -10.03
C SER A 130 -9.46 -23.59 -11.53
N ASP A 131 -9.40 -24.75 -12.17
CA ASP A 131 -9.25 -24.86 -13.61
C ASP A 131 -10.50 -24.33 -14.36
N THR A 132 -11.67 -24.29 -13.72
CA THR A 132 -12.92 -23.72 -14.24
C THR A 132 -13.00 -22.19 -14.21
N PHE A 133 -12.14 -21.49 -13.47
CA PHE A 133 -12.27 -20.05 -13.19
C PHE A 133 -12.11 -19.15 -14.42
N ILE A 134 -13.10 -18.34 -14.76
CA ILE A 134 -13.02 -17.39 -15.87
C ILE A 134 -12.56 -16.02 -15.38
N ALA A 135 -13.32 -15.39 -14.49
CA ALA A 135 -12.94 -14.12 -13.86
C ALA A 135 -13.79 -13.85 -12.61
N THR A 136 -13.43 -12.77 -11.94
CA THR A 136 -14.21 -12.17 -10.86
C THR A 136 -14.96 -10.95 -11.38
N TYR A 137 -16.25 -10.86 -11.05
CA TYR A 137 -17.12 -9.74 -11.42
C TYR A 137 -17.56 -8.97 -10.18
N SER A 138 -17.42 -7.64 -10.18
CA SER A 138 -17.93 -6.79 -9.10
C SER A 138 -19.29 -6.22 -9.47
N THR A 139 -20.21 -6.28 -8.51
CA THR A 139 -21.49 -5.58 -8.59
C THR A 139 -21.43 -4.14 -8.09
N VAL A 140 -20.29 -3.74 -7.54
CA VAL A 140 -20.02 -2.43 -6.95
C VAL A 140 -19.08 -1.68 -7.87
N VAL A 141 -19.53 -0.52 -8.33
CA VAL A 141 -18.73 0.43 -9.12
C VAL A 141 -18.41 1.59 -8.20
N CYS A 142 -17.12 1.92 -8.08
CA CYS A 142 -16.67 3.09 -7.35
C CYS A 142 -16.33 4.18 -8.37
N ASN A 143 -16.95 5.34 -8.21
CA ASN A 143 -16.61 6.52 -9.00
C ASN A 143 -15.38 7.16 -8.36
N GLU A 144 -14.52 7.76 -9.18
CA GLU A 144 -13.46 8.67 -8.71
C GLU A 144 -14.02 9.66 -7.66
N PRO A 145 -13.36 9.86 -6.50
CA PRO A 145 -12.05 9.35 -6.06
C PRO A 145 -12.12 8.09 -5.17
N TYR A 146 -13.11 7.21 -5.37
CA TYR A 146 -13.30 6.02 -4.54
C TYR A 146 -12.76 4.77 -5.24
N VAL A 147 -12.03 3.93 -4.51
CA VAL A 147 -11.54 2.62 -4.99
C VAL A 147 -12.29 1.48 -4.32
N LEU A 148 -12.54 0.42 -5.09
CA LEU A 148 -13.21 -0.79 -4.63
C LEU A 148 -12.26 -1.67 -3.79
N THR A 149 -12.63 -1.96 -2.55
CA THR A 149 -11.87 -2.85 -1.65
C THR A 149 -12.13 -4.33 -1.96
N PRO A 150 -11.29 -5.26 -1.46
CA PRO A 150 -11.52 -6.71 -1.56
C PRO A 150 -12.81 -7.22 -0.87
N VAL A 151 -13.42 -6.41 -0.01
CA VAL A 151 -14.74 -6.69 0.60
C VAL A 151 -15.87 -5.94 -0.09
N ALA A 152 -15.61 -5.43 -1.29
CA ALA A 152 -16.55 -4.73 -2.16
C ALA A 152 -17.20 -3.47 -1.56
N THR A 153 -16.40 -2.68 -0.85
CA THR A 153 -16.77 -1.35 -0.39
C THR A 153 -15.99 -0.28 -1.14
N CYS A 154 -16.58 0.88 -1.38
CA CYS A 154 -15.89 2.02 -1.99
C CYS A 154 -15.23 2.87 -0.91
N VAL A 155 -13.92 3.07 -1.01
CA VAL A 155 -13.13 3.88 -0.05
C VAL A 155 -12.55 5.09 -0.76
N ASN A 156 -12.74 6.27 -0.16
CA ASN A 156 -12.22 7.52 -0.70
C ASN A 156 -10.69 7.59 -0.54
N ILE A 157 -9.96 7.56 -1.65
CA ILE A 157 -8.50 7.50 -1.65
C ILE A 157 -7.83 8.80 -1.19
N LEU A 158 -8.51 9.95 -1.33
CA LEU A 158 -7.98 11.25 -0.90
C LEU A 158 -7.95 11.38 0.63
N ASN A 159 -8.74 10.56 1.32
CA ASN A 159 -8.90 10.56 2.76
C ASN A 159 -8.25 9.34 3.45
N ASP A 160 -7.71 8.37 2.69
CA ASP A 160 -7.13 7.12 3.21
C ASP A 160 -5.64 7.28 3.58
N ARG A 161 -5.33 8.31 4.39
CA ARG A 161 -3.94 8.73 4.69
C ARG A 161 -3.21 7.90 5.74
N ASN A 162 -3.89 6.96 6.41
CA ASN A 162 -3.35 6.18 7.52
C ASN A 162 -3.56 4.67 7.35
N ASN A 163 -3.57 4.20 6.10
CA ASN A 163 -4.06 2.87 5.76
C ASN A 163 -3.05 1.72 5.93
N CYS A 164 -1.89 2.03 6.52
CA CYS A 164 -0.83 1.04 6.75
C CYS A 164 -0.35 0.33 5.48
N GLY A 165 -0.51 0.93 4.30
CA GLY A 165 -0.25 0.31 3.00
C GLY A 165 -1.37 -0.57 2.45
N LYS A 166 -2.54 -0.65 3.12
CA LYS A 166 -3.71 -1.46 2.69
C LYS A 166 -4.97 -0.61 2.54
N ILE A 167 -5.48 -0.50 1.30
CA ILE A 167 -6.71 0.26 0.99
C ILE A 167 -7.90 -0.20 1.84
N GLY A 168 -8.55 0.76 2.48
CA GLY A 168 -9.74 0.52 3.30
C GLY A 168 -9.44 -0.09 4.67
N PHE A 169 -8.16 -0.24 5.03
CA PHE A 169 -7.74 -0.64 6.35
C PHE A 169 -7.39 0.60 7.17
N LYS A 170 -8.35 1.09 7.96
CA LYS A 170 -8.10 2.18 8.91
C LYS A 170 -7.89 1.59 10.30
N CYS A 171 -6.73 1.87 10.91
CA CYS A 171 -6.59 1.59 12.33
C CYS A 171 -7.69 2.31 13.11
N ASN A 172 -8.29 1.61 14.09
CA ASN A 172 -9.19 2.26 15.04
C ASN A 172 -8.49 3.49 15.65
N ALA A 173 -9.24 4.56 15.92
CA ALA A 173 -8.72 5.83 16.45
C ALA A 173 -7.94 5.68 17.78
N THR A 174 -8.04 4.54 18.45
CA THR A 174 -7.29 4.20 19.66
C THR A 174 -5.82 3.82 19.40
N TYR A 175 -5.48 3.39 18.18
CA TYR A 175 -4.11 3.01 17.82
C TYR A 175 -3.28 4.24 17.46
N LYS A 176 -2.03 4.27 17.91
CA LYS A 176 -1.13 5.43 17.82
C LYS A 176 -0.09 5.32 16.70
N SER A 177 0.08 4.15 16.10
CA SER A 177 0.99 3.95 14.95
C SER A 177 0.53 2.76 14.09
N CYS A 178 1.05 2.69 12.87
CA CYS A 178 0.87 1.53 12.01
C CYS A 178 2.01 1.34 11.01
N SER A 179 2.48 0.11 10.86
CA SER A 179 3.51 -0.26 9.87
C SER A 179 3.18 -1.62 9.25
N GLY A 180 3.29 -1.75 7.93
CA GLY A 180 3.07 -3.01 7.20
C GLY A 180 1.71 -3.69 7.42
N GLY A 181 0.66 -2.93 7.74
CA GLY A 181 -0.67 -3.47 8.04
C GLY A 181 -0.91 -3.88 9.51
N ILE A 182 -0.02 -3.51 10.44
CA ILE A 182 -0.16 -3.81 11.89
C ILE A 182 -0.39 -2.52 12.67
N CYS A 183 -1.57 -2.38 13.28
CA CYS A 183 -1.90 -1.26 14.17
C CYS A 183 -1.33 -1.47 15.57
N SER A 184 -0.70 -0.45 16.15
CA SER A 184 -0.17 -0.52 17.53
C SER A 184 -0.70 0.62 18.40
N MET A 185 -1.12 0.29 19.64
CA MET A 185 -1.65 1.22 20.65
C MET A 185 -0.56 2.14 21.21
N THR A 186 0.69 1.77 21.00
CA THR A 186 1.90 2.53 21.28
C THR A 186 2.68 2.63 19.98
N PRO A 187 3.19 3.80 19.58
CA PRO A 187 4.20 3.82 18.55
C PRO A 187 5.42 3.06 19.07
N VAL A 188 5.86 2.09 18.27
CA VAL A 188 6.99 1.22 18.58
C VAL A 188 8.08 1.53 17.57
N VAL A 189 9.30 1.60 18.07
CA VAL A 189 10.51 1.70 17.25
C VAL A 189 10.51 0.54 16.25
N GLN A 190 10.69 0.83 14.96
CA GLN A 190 10.66 -0.15 13.87
C GLN A 190 12.00 -0.86 13.66
N LEU A 191 13.09 -0.35 14.24
CA LEU A 191 14.39 -1.02 14.22
C LEU A 191 14.29 -2.42 14.85
N THR A 192 14.86 -3.41 14.17
CA THR A 192 14.86 -4.81 14.61
C THR A 192 15.72 -5.06 15.86
N GLN A 193 16.78 -4.28 16.04
CA GLN A 193 17.69 -4.34 17.20
C GLN A 193 18.08 -2.90 17.60
N PRO A 194 17.15 -2.14 18.21
CA PRO A 194 17.39 -0.73 18.52
C PRO A 194 18.44 -0.61 19.63
N LYS A 195 19.49 0.16 19.36
CA LYS A 195 20.39 0.69 20.37
C LYS A 195 19.93 2.09 20.75
N ILE A 196 19.90 2.39 22.03
CA ILE A 196 19.38 3.64 22.57
C ILE A 196 20.45 4.73 22.46
N ILE A 197 20.07 5.91 21.97
CA ILE A 197 20.82 7.16 22.18
C ILE A 197 20.11 7.98 23.26
N TRP A 198 18.79 8.18 23.10
CA TRP A 198 17.90 8.70 24.15
C TRP A 198 16.62 7.87 24.21
N GLN A 199 16.05 7.77 25.41
CA GLN A 199 14.76 7.11 25.62
C GLN A 199 14.04 7.72 26.82
N GLY A 200 12.81 8.20 26.61
CA GLY A 200 11.99 8.84 27.65
C GLY A 200 11.63 7.90 28.81
N ALA A 201 11.68 6.59 28.60
CA ALA A 201 11.45 5.58 29.65
C ALA A 201 12.59 5.51 30.69
N LEU A 202 13.75 6.12 30.42
CA LEU A 202 14.92 6.11 31.32
C LEU A 202 14.98 7.33 32.26
N ASN A 203 13.85 8.04 32.44
CA ASN A 203 13.55 9.05 33.47
C ASN A 203 13.96 10.52 33.22
N GLU A 204 14.18 10.98 31.99
CA GLU A 204 14.31 12.43 31.73
C GLU A 204 13.59 12.85 30.44
N SER A 205 12.82 13.94 30.53
CA SER A 205 12.32 14.63 29.35
C SER A 205 13.45 15.45 28.74
N THR A 206 13.60 15.40 27.42
CA THR A 206 14.73 16.04 26.73
C THR A 206 14.29 16.69 25.43
N SER A 207 14.91 17.83 25.11
CA SER A 207 14.85 18.52 23.82
C SER A 207 16.16 19.29 23.62
N TYR A 208 16.54 19.51 22.36
CA TYR A 208 17.71 20.31 21.98
C TYR A 208 19.07 19.77 22.49
N GLU A 209 19.13 18.49 22.85
CA GLU A 209 20.37 17.83 23.25
C GLU A 209 21.07 17.17 22.06
N PHE A 210 22.36 16.88 22.21
CA PHE A 210 23.11 16.11 21.22
C PHE A 210 24.07 15.12 21.88
N SER A 211 24.43 14.07 21.16
CA SER A 211 25.31 13.00 21.63
C SER A 211 26.21 12.52 20.50
N GLY A 212 27.48 12.31 20.83
CA GLY A 212 28.47 11.77 19.91
C GLY A 212 28.37 10.25 19.83
N LEU A 213 28.47 9.72 18.61
CA LEU A 213 28.41 8.29 18.34
C LEU A 213 29.51 7.87 17.37
N ALA A 214 30.39 6.98 17.84
CA ALA A 214 31.29 6.25 16.97
C ALA A 214 30.53 5.15 16.21
N ILE A 215 30.74 5.06 14.90
CA ILE A 215 30.11 4.09 14.01
C ILE A 215 31.19 3.22 13.35
N PRO A 216 30.89 1.97 12.95
CA PRO A 216 31.92 1.00 12.59
C PRO A 216 32.37 1.05 11.12
N PHE A 217 31.95 2.08 10.38
CA PHE A 217 32.37 2.40 9.03
C PHE A 217 32.28 3.90 8.78
N ASN A 218 33.02 4.37 7.77
CA ASN A 218 32.95 5.75 7.34
C ASN A 218 31.65 6.01 6.57
N ILE A 219 30.98 7.11 6.90
CA ILE A 219 29.93 7.70 6.09
C ILE A 219 30.43 9.01 5.50
N THR A 220 29.89 9.38 4.34
CA THR A 220 30.28 10.60 3.62
C THR A 220 29.03 11.39 3.23
N LEU A 221 29.07 12.69 3.43
CA LEU A 221 28.17 13.65 2.80
C LEU A 221 29.00 14.85 2.33
N TYR A 222 28.72 15.33 1.11
CA TYR A 222 29.55 16.33 0.43
C TYR A 222 31.04 15.95 0.53
N ASN A 223 31.88 16.85 1.04
CA ASN A 223 33.33 16.65 1.17
C ASN A 223 33.74 16.13 2.56
N THR A 224 32.78 15.78 3.42
CA THR A 224 33.03 15.32 4.79
C THR A 224 32.88 13.81 4.88
N THR A 225 33.93 13.13 5.33
CA THR A 225 33.90 11.69 5.63
C THR A 225 34.28 11.46 7.09
N THR A 226 33.48 10.68 7.81
CA THR A 226 33.66 10.44 9.25
C THR A 226 33.14 9.06 9.63
N ASN A 227 33.67 8.50 10.72
CA ASN A 227 33.06 7.39 11.46
C ASN A 227 32.59 7.84 12.86
N TYR A 228 32.43 9.15 13.06
CA TYR A 228 31.96 9.74 14.30
C TYR A 228 30.96 10.84 13.97
N VAL A 229 29.74 10.70 14.46
CA VAL A 229 28.63 11.64 14.21
C VAL A 229 28.12 12.22 15.51
N PHE A 230 27.47 13.38 15.41
CA PHE A 230 26.68 13.93 16.49
C PHE A 230 25.22 13.91 16.09
N VAL A 231 24.41 13.20 16.86
CA VAL A 231 22.96 13.11 16.67
C VAL A 231 22.32 14.12 17.60
N THR A 232 21.29 14.84 17.18
CA THR A 232 20.51 15.72 18.07
C THR A 232 19.13 15.14 18.34
N THR A 233 18.53 15.51 19.46
CA THR A 233 17.11 15.23 19.75
C THR A 233 16.17 16.24 19.09
N ASN A 234 16.68 17.08 18.20
CA ASN A 234 15.88 18.04 17.43
C ASN A 234 15.90 17.70 15.94
N GLY A 235 16.14 16.44 15.57
CA GLY A 235 16.06 16.01 14.17
C GLY A 235 17.16 16.55 13.25
N ALA A 236 18.40 16.63 13.75
CA ALA A 236 19.60 16.90 12.96
C ALA A 236 20.73 15.91 13.27
N ILE A 237 21.57 15.61 12.27
CA ILE A 237 22.76 14.75 12.43
C ILE A 237 23.97 15.44 11.78
N CYS A 238 24.96 15.79 12.58
CA CYS A 238 26.19 16.43 12.15
C CYS A 238 27.31 15.40 11.97
N LEU A 239 28.06 15.51 10.88
CA LEU A 239 29.21 14.63 10.58
C LEU A 239 30.55 15.19 11.09
N GLU A 240 30.58 16.40 11.62
CA GLU A 240 31.80 17.08 12.06
C GLU A 240 31.68 17.74 13.43
N ARG A 241 32.86 17.90 14.05
CA ARG A 241 33.37 18.66 15.22
C ARG A 241 32.45 19.13 16.35
N TYR A 242 31.16 19.38 16.13
CA TYR A 242 30.14 19.73 17.12
C TYR A 242 28.78 19.85 16.40
N CYS A 243 27.67 19.54 17.08
CA CYS A 243 26.32 19.80 16.55
C CYS A 243 25.62 20.88 17.35
N SER A 244 24.82 21.70 16.68
CA SER A 244 24.15 22.82 17.33
C SER A 244 23.03 22.36 18.27
N GLN A 245 22.89 23.05 19.41
CA GLN A 245 21.69 22.99 20.26
C GLN A 245 20.63 24.00 19.81
N PHE A 246 20.81 24.63 18.64
CA PHE A 246 19.88 25.62 18.13
C PHE A 246 18.47 25.01 17.97
N TYR A 247 17.49 25.73 18.50
CA TYR A 247 16.12 25.24 18.63
C TYR A 247 15.18 25.79 17.55
N SER A 248 15.55 26.90 16.89
CA SER A 248 14.67 27.59 15.94
C SER A 248 14.87 27.06 14.53
N GLU A 249 13.79 26.68 13.86
CA GLU A 249 13.85 26.23 12.46
C GLU A 249 14.22 27.41 11.55
N SER A 250 15.14 27.18 10.61
CA SER A 250 15.56 28.18 9.63
C SER A 250 15.87 27.52 8.29
N ALA A 251 15.79 28.30 7.20
CA ALA A 251 16.14 27.82 5.88
C ALA A 251 17.62 27.39 5.82
N LEU A 252 17.93 26.45 4.93
CA LEU A 252 19.28 26.03 4.65
C LEU A 252 19.95 26.99 3.64
N PRO A 253 21.28 27.21 3.75
CA PRO A 253 22.15 26.69 4.78
C PRO A 253 21.88 27.41 6.11
N ASN A 254 21.84 26.63 7.20
CA ASN A 254 21.66 27.17 8.54
C ASN A 254 23.04 27.52 9.13
N ASN A 255 23.23 28.78 9.51
CA ASN A 255 24.51 29.30 10.01
C ASN A 255 24.86 28.82 11.43
N GLU A 256 23.89 28.28 12.17
CA GLU A 256 24.10 27.70 13.50
C GLU A 256 24.68 26.28 13.43
N PHE A 257 24.62 25.64 12.26
CA PHE A 257 25.20 24.33 11.99
C PHE A 257 26.44 24.51 11.09
N TYR A 258 27.62 24.61 11.72
CA TYR A 258 28.85 24.98 11.01
C TYR A 258 29.35 23.94 10.01
N GLY A 259 29.17 22.66 10.31
CA GLY A 259 29.68 21.54 9.51
C GLY A 259 28.62 20.85 8.66
N THR A 260 29.05 19.78 7.98
CA THR A 260 28.16 18.93 7.19
C THR A 260 27.07 18.32 8.08
N THR A 261 25.82 18.62 7.75
CA THR A 261 24.65 18.29 8.58
C THR A 261 23.48 17.79 7.74
N ALA A 262 22.92 16.66 8.14
CA ALA A 262 21.65 16.13 7.65
C ALA A 262 20.50 16.65 8.53
N PHE A 263 19.46 17.20 7.91
CA PHE A 263 18.23 17.68 8.56
C PHE A 263 17.06 16.81 8.10
N PRO A 264 16.84 15.63 8.69
CA PRO A 264 15.70 14.79 8.35
C PRO A 264 14.37 15.42 8.73
N PHE A 265 14.29 16.13 9.86
CA PHE A 265 13.09 16.76 10.37
C PHE A 265 13.41 17.72 11.52
N PHE A 266 14.06 18.85 11.22
CA PHE A 266 14.43 19.84 12.24
C PHE A 266 13.23 20.71 12.59
N ASP A 267 12.58 20.47 13.73
CA ASP A 267 11.22 20.99 14.04
C ASP A 267 10.83 21.03 15.53
N SER A 268 11.70 21.55 16.39
CA SER A 268 11.45 21.66 17.83
C SER A 268 10.94 20.35 18.48
N LEU A 269 11.67 19.26 18.30
CA LEU A 269 11.29 17.93 18.77
C LEU A 269 11.55 17.74 20.28
N TYR A 270 10.74 16.85 20.86
CA TYR A 270 10.69 16.61 22.31
C TYR A 270 10.45 15.13 22.63
N ILE A 271 11.27 14.61 23.54
CA ILE A 271 11.13 13.30 24.16
C ILE A 271 10.45 13.47 25.52
N GLU A 272 9.28 12.86 25.68
CA GLU A 272 8.50 12.91 26.92
C GLU A 272 8.91 11.79 27.89
N ASN A 273 9.17 12.15 29.15
CA ASN A 273 9.44 11.22 30.24
C ASN A 273 8.30 10.20 30.42
N GLY A 274 8.65 8.95 30.71
CA GLY A 274 7.70 7.86 30.94
C GLY A 274 7.07 7.31 29.65
N THR A 275 7.66 7.61 28.49
CA THR A 275 7.18 7.14 27.19
C THR A 275 8.25 6.35 26.42
N ASN A 276 7.83 5.65 25.37
CA ASN A 276 8.76 4.93 24.48
C ASN A 276 9.45 5.87 23.46
N GLN A 277 9.26 7.18 23.57
CA GLN A 277 9.90 8.16 22.69
C GLN A 277 11.41 8.15 22.86
N GLY A 278 12.10 8.52 21.79
CA GLY A 278 13.55 8.55 21.82
C GLY A 278 14.18 8.61 20.44
N VAL A 279 15.51 8.60 20.45
CA VAL A 279 16.33 8.42 19.26
C VAL A 279 17.12 7.14 19.44
N TYR A 280 17.00 6.27 18.44
CA TYR A 280 17.58 4.95 18.42
C TYR A 280 18.44 4.80 17.18
N TYR A 281 19.34 3.83 17.19
CA TYR A 281 20.07 3.44 15.99
C TYR A 281 20.24 1.93 15.89
N ASN A 282 20.40 1.45 14.67
CA ASN A 282 20.76 0.07 14.39
C ASN A 282 21.73 0.03 13.21
N ILE A 283 22.59 -0.98 13.19
CA ILE A 283 23.49 -1.24 12.07
C ILE A 283 23.17 -2.64 11.56
N GLN A 284 22.80 -2.73 10.29
CA GLN A 284 22.43 -3.97 9.63
C GLN A 284 23.38 -4.28 8.47
N GLY A 285 23.46 -5.55 8.09
CA GLY A 285 24.32 -6.02 7.02
C GLY A 285 25.73 -6.41 7.50
N ILE A 286 26.58 -6.70 6.53
CA ILE A 286 27.98 -7.13 6.74
C ILE A 286 28.88 -6.23 5.91
N SER A 287 30.08 -5.91 6.39
CA SER A 287 31.03 -5.07 5.63
C SER A 287 31.34 -5.74 4.28
N PRO A 288 31.43 -4.97 3.17
CA PRO A 288 31.34 -3.50 3.05
C PRO A 288 29.92 -2.98 2.74
N ASN A 289 28.87 -3.75 3.00
CA ASN A 289 27.48 -3.44 2.67
C ASN A 289 26.61 -3.26 3.93
N ARG A 290 27.10 -2.50 4.91
CA ARG A 290 26.31 -2.15 6.09
C ARG A 290 25.44 -0.92 5.86
N THR A 291 24.29 -0.89 6.55
CA THR A 291 23.41 0.27 6.64
C THR A 291 23.33 0.69 8.10
N LEU A 292 23.59 1.97 8.36
CA LEU A 292 23.35 2.61 9.65
C LEU A 292 22.01 3.33 9.55
N THR A 293 21.07 2.95 10.41
CA THR A 293 19.75 3.57 10.47
C THR A 293 19.57 4.22 11.84
N PHE A 294 19.36 5.52 11.87
CA PHE A 294 18.80 6.21 13.02
C PHE A 294 17.28 6.21 12.92
N GLU A 295 16.58 6.05 14.03
CA GLU A 295 15.13 6.20 14.11
C GLU A 295 14.78 7.18 15.20
N TYR A 296 14.03 8.20 14.81
CA TYR A 296 13.43 9.18 15.69
C TYR A 296 11.98 8.80 15.93
N TYR A 297 11.57 8.83 17.19
CA TYR A 297 10.18 8.72 17.59
C TYR A 297 9.91 9.73 18.71
N GLU A 298 9.38 10.88 18.33
CA GLU A 298 9.31 12.07 19.19
C GLU A 298 7.98 12.83 19.00
N LYS A 299 7.75 13.88 19.80
CA LYS A 299 6.63 14.81 19.66
C LYS A 299 7.11 16.21 19.32
N HIS A 300 6.20 17.06 18.88
CA HIS A 300 6.45 18.50 18.86
C HIS A 300 6.51 19.08 20.29
N TYR A 301 7.50 19.92 20.60
CA TYR A 301 7.68 20.55 21.91
C TYR A 301 6.45 21.37 22.36
N ASN A 302 5.99 22.29 21.50
CA ASN A 302 4.84 23.16 21.79
C ASN A 302 3.46 22.49 21.63
N ASN A 303 3.38 21.33 20.96
CA ASN A 303 2.12 20.64 20.71
C ASN A 303 2.31 19.14 20.84
N ARG A 304 2.27 18.65 22.08
CA ARG A 304 2.48 17.25 22.45
C ARG A 304 1.46 16.25 21.90
N LYS A 305 0.49 16.72 21.08
CA LYS A 305 -0.44 15.87 20.32
C LYS A 305 0.10 15.50 18.93
N LEU A 306 1.12 16.21 18.45
CA LEU A 306 1.79 15.94 17.18
C LEU A 306 2.95 14.98 17.42
N TYR A 307 2.93 13.86 16.71
CA TYR A 307 3.96 12.82 16.73
C TYR A 307 4.68 12.76 15.39
N TYR A 308 5.96 12.42 15.48
CA TYR A 308 6.83 12.23 14.33
C TYR A 308 7.63 10.95 14.54
N GLN A 309 7.58 10.07 13.55
CA GLN A 309 8.38 8.86 13.48
C GLN A 309 9.05 8.79 12.11
N PHE A 310 10.37 8.84 12.09
CA PHE A 310 11.14 8.84 10.85
C PHE A 310 12.51 8.19 11.04
N GLN A 311 13.08 7.73 9.94
CA GLN A 311 14.38 7.08 9.89
C GLN A 311 15.36 7.85 9.02
N VAL A 312 16.64 7.78 9.38
CA VAL A 312 17.77 8.35 8.63
C VAL A 312 18.75 7.23 8.33
N LEU A 313 18.98 6.96 7.05
CA LEU A 313 19.78 5.84 6.57
C LEU A 313 21.06 6.37 5.91
N PHE A 314 22.19 5.82 6.37
CA PHE A 314 23.49 5.95 5.74
C PHE A 314 23.99 4.58 5.29
N PHE A 315 24.65 4.52 4.14
CA PHE A 315 25.03 3.27 3.49
C PHE A 315 26.55 3.19 3.31
N GLU A 316 27.19 2.14 3.84
CA GLU A 316 28.63 1.92 3.71
C GLU A 316 29.08 1.83 2.25
N ALA A 317 28.29 1.16 1.42
CA ALA A 317 28.58 0.97 -0.01
C ALA A 317 28.16 2.15 -0.91
N LYS A 318 27.54 3.21 -0.36
CA LYS A 318 27.06 4.37 -1.14
C LYS A 318 27.42 5.70 -0.44
N PRO A 319 28.72 6.07 -0.42
CA PRO A 319 29.13 7.36 0.13
C PRO A 319 28.47 8.54 -0.60
N GLY A 320 28.12 9.57 0.14
CA GLY A 320 27.42 10.76 -0.37
C GLY A 320 25.90 10.62 -0.45
N ILE A 321 25.35 9.44 -0.14
CA ILE A 321 23.90 9.19 -0.10
C ILE A 321 23.39 9.18 1.35
N VAL A 322 22.36 9.98 1.62
CA VAL A 322 21.53 9.85 2.83
C VAL A 322 20.07 9.74 2.44
N GLN A 323 19.33 8.86 3.11
CA GLN A 323 17.91 8.63 2.85
C GLN A 323 17.10 8.88 4.12
N TYR A 324 15.99 9.60 3.99
CA TYR A 324 15.01 9.84 5.04
C TYR A 324 13.75 9.04 4.73
N ASN A 325 13.26 8.24 5.67
CA ASN A 325 11.98 7.55 5.56
C ASN A 325 11.02 8.07 6.62
N TYR A 326 9.87 8.59 6.20
CA TYR A 326 8.84 9.12 7.09
C TYR A 326 7.79 8.04 7.33
N LEU A 327 7.70 7.56 8.56
CA LEU A 327 6.78 6.50 8.97
C LEU A 327 5.46 7.11 9.45
N ASP A 328 5.54 8.16 10.28
CA ASP A 328 4.39 8.93 10.74
C ASP A 328 4.76 10.41 10.90
N VAL A 329 3.95 11.32 10.34
CA VAL A 329 4.16 12.77 10.40
C VAL A 329 2.82 13.47 10.56
N SER A 330 2.54 13.96 11.78
CA SER A 330 1.19 14.39 12.18
C SER A 330 0.61 15.61 11.43
N ASP A 331 1.45 16.59 11.08
CA ASP A 331 1.00 17.88 10.49
C ASP A 331 1.60 18.15 9.10
N GLY A 332 2.24 17.14 8.53
CA GLY A 332 2.89 17.19 7.24
C GLY A 332 4.15 18.06 7.15
N GLY A 333 4.89 18.21 8.25
CA GLY A 333 6.15 18.97 8.27
C GLY A 333 5.92 20.49 8.21
N LYS A 334 4.85 20.96 8.84
CA LYS A 334 4.38 22.35 8.73
C LYS A 334 5.43 23.38 9.12
N THR A 335 6.23 23.09 10.15
CA THR A 335 7.25 24.01 10.67
C THR A 335 8.68 23.52 10.42
N ALA A 336 8.82 22.26 10.03
CA ALA A 336 10.10 21.59 9.86
C ALA A 336 11.00 22.21 8.78
N THR A 337 12.31 22.01 8.99
CA THR A 337 13.34 22.12 7.95
C THR A 337 13.79 20.73 7.55
N VAL A 338 13.75 20.43 6.25
CA VAL A 338 14.21 19.15 5.69
C VAL A 338 15.22 19.39 4.58
N GLY A 339 16.38 18.77 4.70
CA GLY A 339 17.46 18.90 3.73
C GLY A 339 18.80 18.36 4.21
N VAL A 340 19.86 18.82 3.55
CA VAL A 340 21.25 18.51 3.89
C VAL A 340 22.17 19.66 3.47
N GLN A 341 23.11 20.04 4.31
CA GLN A 341 24.10 21.09 4.02
C GLN A 341 25.52 20.59 4.26
N GLY A 342 26.49 21.12 3.52
CA GLY A 342 27.92 20.85 3.70
C GLY A 342 28.60 21.82 4.66
N SER A 343 28.08 23.04 4.82
CA SER A 343 28.56 24.03 5.79
C SER A 343 27.49 25.09 6.05
N SER A 344 27.75 25.99 7.00
CA SER A 344 26.95 27.20 7.24
C SER A 344 26.79 28.13 6.02
N THR A 345 27.62 27.94 4.98
CA THR A 345 27.57 28.71 3.73
C THR A 345 27.24 27.86 2.50
N GLY A 346 26.94 26.57 2.69
CA GLY A 346 26.68 25.61 1.62
C GLY A 346 27.92 24.78 1.19
N PRO A 347 27.81 23.93 0.15
CA PRO A 347 26.60 23.66 -0.66
C PRO A 347 25.46 23.09 0.18
N PHE A 348 24.22 23.21 -0.29
CA PHE A 348 23.05 22.67 0.41
C PHE A 348 21.97 22.23 -0.57
N MET A 349 21.13 21.32 -0.10
CA MET A 349 19.85 20.97 -0.71
C MET A 349 18.77 21.11 0.35
N GLN A 350 17.78 21.94 0.06
CA GLN A 350 16.59 22.09 0.90
C GLN A 350 15.40 21.48 0.16
N TYR A 351 14.78 20.49 0.78
CA TYR A 351 13.50 19.97 0.28
C TYR A 351 12.35 20.85 0.76
N SER A 352 12.30 21.17 2.05
CA SER A 352 11.26 22.02 2.62
C SER A 352 11.76 22.86 3.80
N PHE A 353 11.10 24.00 3.99
CA PHE A 353 11.24 24.86 5.16
C PHE A 353 9.89 25.51 5.46
N ARG A 354 9.30 25.17 6.60
CA ARG A 354 7.98 25.69 7.02
C ARG A 354 6.91 25.56 5.93
N GLN A 355 6.87 24.40 5.28
CA GLN A 355 5.95 24.10 4.19
C GLN A 355 4.96 23.01 4.62
N PRO A 356 3.70 23.37 4.95
CA PRO A 356 2.67 22.41 5.30
C PRO A 356 2.45 21.39 4.18
N LEU A 357 2.22 20.14 4.57
CA LEU A 357 1.95 19.01 3.66
C LEU A 357 3.11 18.68 2.70
N SER A 358 4.32 19.20 2.94
CA SER A 358 5.51 18.84 2.16
C SER A 358 6.01 17.44 2.51
N ILE A 359 5.85 17.03 3.77
CA ILE A 359 6.26 15.71 4.26
C ILE A 359 5.03 14.87 4.52
N LEU A 360 4.98 13.65 3.99
CA LEU A 360 3.87 12.73 4.18
C LEU A 360 4.33 11.46 4.88
N SER A 361 3.45 10.82 5.64
CA SER A 361 3.70 9.44 6.10
C SER A 361 3.85 8.51 4.88
N ASN A 362 4.69 7.49 5.00
CA ASN A 362 5.12 6.60 3.91
C ASN A 362 5.80 7.34 2.75
N MET A 363 6.60 8.36 3.05
CA MET A 363 7.42 9.06 2.06
C MET A 363 8.88 8.76 2.29
N SER A 364 9.67 8.74 1.22
CA SER A 364 11.11 8.66 1.28
C SER A 364 11.76 9.76 0.44
N ILE A 365 12.78 10.40 1.01
CA ILE A 365 13.61 11.39 0.32
C ILE A 365 15.04 10.87 0.33
N THR A 366 15.67 10.78 -0.83
CA THR A 366 17.09 10.41 -0.94
C THR A 366 17.87 11.60 -1.47
N PHE A 367 18.85 12.06 -0.70
CA PHE A 367 19.79 13.09 -1.11
C PHE A 367 21.08 12.45 -1.61
N ASP A 368 21.51 12.86 -2.80
CA ASP A 368 22.82 12.56 -3.37
C ASP A 368 23.68 13.82 -3.34
N THR A 369 24.52 13.90 -2.32
CA THR A 369 25.41 15.05 -2.09
C THR A 369 26.61 15.09 -3.03
N ASN A 370 26.89 14.02 -3.78
CA ASN A 370 27.93 14.03 -4.81
C ASN A 370 27.47 14.83 -6.03
N ASN A 371 26.18 14.70 -6.38
CA ASN A 371 25.58 15.34 -7.54
C ASN A 371 24.74 16.58 -7.17
N ASN A 372 24.57 16.85 -5.88
CA ASN A 372 23.68 17.89 -5.37
C ASN A 372 22.25 17.76 -5.92
N THR A 373 21.74 16.53 -5.93
CA THR A 373 20.37 16.20 -6.33
C THR A 373 19.63 15.44 -5.23
N TYR A 374 18.30 15.46 -5.27
CA TYR A 374 17.48 14.62 -4.42
C TYR A 374 16.33 14.00 -5.21
N THR A 375 15.88 12.84 -4.75
CA THR A 375 14.69 12.17 -5.27
C THR A 375 13.67 11.97 -4.16
N VAL A 376 12.40 11.98 -4.54
CA VAL A 376 11.28 11.84 -3.62
C VAL A 376 10.37 10.74 -4.16
N VAL A 377 10.05 9.78 -3.29
CA VAL A 377 9.14 8.69 -3.60
C VAL A 377 8.18 8.46 -2.46
N LEU A 378 7.01 7.91 -2.78
CA LEU A 378 6.09 7.34 -1.80
C LEU A 378 6.42 5.85 -1.63
N LEU A 379 6.60 5.41 -0.40
CA LEU A 379 6.79 4.02 -0.02
C LEU A 379 5.44 3.30 -0.07
N CYS A 380 5.40 2.22 -0.85
CA CYS A 380 4.20 1.42 -1.09
C CYS A 380 4.48 -0.06 -0.90
N GLY A 381 4.53 -0.48 0.37
CA GLY A 381 5.00 -1.81 0.76
C GLY A 381 6.41 -2.07 0.24
N SER A 382 6.56 -2.99 -0.72
CA SER A 382 7.84 -3.31 -1.36
C SER A 382 8.19 -2.44 -2.57
N LYS A 383 7.31 -1.52 -2.99
CA LYS A 383 7.50 -0.64 -4.13
C LYS A 383 7.73 0.82 -3.74
N THR A 384 8.31 1.57 -4.66
CA THR A 384 8.47 3.03 -4.59
C THR A 384 7.66 3.67 -5.70
N CYS A 385 6.80 4.62 -5.36
CA CYS A 385 5.96 5.37 -6.29
C CYS A 385 6.48 6.81 -6.44
N THR A 386 6.28 7.42 -7.59
CA THR A 386 6.58 8.83 -7.81
C THR A 386 5.58 9.73 -7.08
N MET A 387 5.87 11.03 -6.96
CA MET A 387 4.95 11.99 -6.32
C MET A 387 3.65 12.22 -7.10
N ASP A 388 3.64 11.90 -8.39
CA ASP A 388 2.46 11.93 -9.26
C ASP A 388 1.61 10.64 -9.14
N GLU A 389 2.04 9.69 -8.34
CA GLU A 389 1.37 8.41 -8.09
C GLU A 389 0.81 8.36 -6.67
N VAL A 390 -0.10 7.41 -6.46
CA VAL A 390 -0.67 7.05 -5.16
C VAL A 390 -0.37 5.58 -4.92
N CYS A 391 0.00 5.25 -3.68
CA CYS A 391 0.17 3.88 -3.24
C CYS A 391 -1.18 3.18 -3.04
N ILE A 392 -1.38 2.07 -3.75
CA ILE A 392 -2.60 1.27 -3.76
C ILE A 392 -2.20 -0.20 -3.64
N GLN A 393 -2.31 -0.81 -2.45
CA GLN A 393 -2.02 -2.24 -2.23
C GLN A 393 -0.67 -2.69 -2.82
N ASP A 394 0.42 -2.01 -2.46
CA ASP A 394 1.76 -2.27 -3.03
C ASP A 394 1.84 -2.06 -4.56
N MET A 395 0.98 -1.18 -5.11
CA MET A 395 1.01 -0.72 -6.50
C MET A 395 1.07 0.79 -6.57
N CYS A 396 1.81 1.30 -7.55
CA CYS A 396 1.86 2.72 -7.87
C CYS A 396 0.85 3.00 -8.97
N VAL A 397 -0.12 3.86 -8.66
CA VAL A 397 -1.18 4.25 -9.60
C VAL A 397 -1.08 5.75 -9.82
N LYS A 398 -0.99 6.18 -11.08
CA LYS A 398 -0.96 7.62 -11.40
C LYS A 398 -2.23 8.30 -10.90
N ARG A 399 -2.07 9.50 -10.35
CA ARG A 399 -3.18 10.38 -9.97
C ARG A 399 -4.07 10.74 -11.15
#